data_AF-A0A090QV02-F1
#
_entry.id   AF-A0A090QV02-F1
#
_cell.length_a   1.000
_cell.length_b   1.000
_cell.length_c   1.000
_cell.angle_alpha   90.00
_cell.angle_beta   90.00
_cell.angle_gamma   90.00
#
_symmetry.space_group_name_H-M   'P 1'
#
loop_
_entity.id
_entity.type
_entity.pdbx_description
1 polymer ?
#
loop_
_entity_poly.entity_id
_entity_poly.type
_entity_poly.pdbx_seq_one_letter_code
_entity_poly.pdbx_strand_id
1 'polypeptide(L)'
;MVTPSEHMMVASYPGLPYDGCTITFDRDTALSREDLHFISWEHPMIQGGIDLLLTEGVGTTAVSLLKNKALPVGTLLLELIYVVDAQAPKQSGIGRFLPATPIRVLLDGKGNNLSSNVEFEALTVS
;
A
#
# COMPACT_ATOMS: atom_id res chain seq x y z
N MET A 1 -9.77 -14.95 13.41
CA MET A 1 -9.32 -14.26 14.63
C MET A 1 -7.98 -13.61 14.31
N VAL A 2 -7.82 -12.35 14.68
CA VAL A 2 -6.58 -11.58 14.51
C VAL A 2 -6.01 -11.36 15.91
N THR A 3 -4.76 -11.73 16.14
CA THR A 3 -4.09 -11.63 17.44
C THR A 3 -2.72 -10.96 17.28
N PRO A 4 -2.32 -10.08 18.21
CA PRO A 4 -0.95 -9.58 18.28
C PRO A 4 0.08 -10.71 18.30
N SER A 5 1.28 -10.46 17.75
CA SER A 5 2.40 -11.42 17.77
C SER A 5 3.67 -10.78 18.33
N GLU A 6 4.66 -11.60 18.68
CA GLU A 6 5.97 -11.12 19.15
C GLU A 6 6.76 -10.34 18.09
N HIS A 7 6.41 -10.52 16.81
CA HIS A 7 7.08 -9.87 15.67
C HIS A 7 6.27 -8.69 15.10
N MET A 8 5.45 -8.01 15.92
CA MET A 8 4.81 -6.79 15.46
C MET A 8 5.83 -5.69 15.16
N MET A 9 5.64 -5.00 14.03
CA MET A 9 6.46 -3.84 13.65
C MET A 9 6.24 -2.65 14.59
N VAL A 10 5.07 -2.59 15.24
CA VAL A 10 4.67 -1.54 16.18
C VAL A 10 4.36 -2.09 17.57
N ALA A 11 4.53 -1.23 18.57
CA ALA A 11 4.19 -1.55 19.96
C ALA A 11 2.68 -1.76 20.17
N SER A 12 1.83 -1.08 19.38
CA SER A 12 0.38 -1.28 19.36
C SER A 12 -0.18 -1.01 17.96
N TYR A 13 -1.11 -1.86 17.52
CA TYR A 13 -1.75 -1.70 16.21
C TYR A 13 -3.09 -0.95 16.37
N PRO A 14 -3.34 0.12 15.59
CA PRO A 14 -4.56 0.91 15.70
C PRO A 14 -5.83 0.05 15.59
N GLY A 15 -6.70 0.11 16.61
CA GLY A 15 -7.98 -0.60 16.58
C GLY A 15 -7.92 -2.13 16.82
N LEU A 16 -6.74 -2.71 17.08
CA LEU A 16 -6.60 -4.12 17.47
C LEU A 16 -6.47 -4.24 19.01
N PRO A 17 -7.40 -4.93 19.69
CA PRO A 17 -7.28 -5.23 21.13
C PRO A 17 -6.08 -6.11 21.46
N TYR A 18 -5.59 -6.02 22.70
CA TYR A 18 -4.42 -6.80 23.15
C TYR A 18 -4.68 -8.31 23.21
N ASP A 19 -5.91 -8.69 23.53
CA ASP A 19 -6.44 -10.05 23.49
C ASP A 19 -6.82 -10.53 22.08
N GLY A 20 -6.66 -9.66 21.08
CA GLY A 20 -7.09 -9.90 19.70
C GLY A 20 -8.59 -9.72 19.51
N CYS A 21 -9.05 -9.86 18.27
CA CYS A 21 -10.47 -9.78 17.95
C CYS A 21 -10.84 -10.77 16.84
N THR A 22 -12.13 -11.11 16.76
CA THR A 22 -12.66 -11.86 15.62
C THR A 22 -13.26 -10.88 14.63
N ILE A 23 -12.88 -11.03 13.36
CA ILE A 23 -13.28 -10.14 12.28
C ILE A 23 -14.11 -10.89 11.24
N THR A 24 -14.94 -10.14 10.51
CA THR A 24 -15.64 -10.60 9.31
C THR A 24 -15.64 -9.51 8.24
N PHE A 25 -15.65 -9.92 6.98
CA PHE A 25 -15.86 -9.02 5.83
C PHE A 25 -17.29 -9.10 5.28
N ASP A 26 -18.14 -9.97 5.87
CA ASP A 26 -19.54 -10.09 5.52
C ASP A 26 -20.42 -9.30 6.50
N ARG A 27 -21.28 -8.44 5.95
CA ARG A 27 -22.11 -7.53 6.74
C ARG A 27 -23.23 -8.27 7.44
N ASP A 28 -23.84 -9.26 6.79
CA ASP A 28 -24.97 -10.01 7.36
C ASP A 28 -24.50 -10.88 8.53
N THR A 29 -23.32 -11.47 8.40
CA THR A 29 -22.64 -12.17 9.50
C THR A 29 -22.35 -11.22 10.68
N ALA A 30 -21.91 -9.98 10.44
CA ALA A 30 -21.66 -9.03 11.52
C ALA A 30 -22.94 -8.55 12.21
N LEU A 31 -24.03 -8.38 11.46
CA LEU A 31 -25.34 -8.00 12.03
C LEU A 31 -25.96 -9.09 12.89
N SER A 32 -25.69 -10.36 12.58
CA SER A 32 -26.17 -11.50 13.36
C SER A 32 -25.28 -11.85 14.55
N ARG A 33 -24.06 -11.29 14.62
CA ARG A 33 -23.06 -11.59 15.64
C ARG A 33 -22.31 -10.34 16.09
N GLU A 34 -22.71 -9.82 17.25
CA GLU A 34 -22.09 -8.64 17.88
C GLU A 34 -20.63 -8.87 18.30
N ASP A 35 -20.19 -10.13 18.45
CA ASP A 35 -18.82 -10.48 18.80
C ASP A 35 -17.84 -10.42 17.61
N LEU A 36 -18.33 -10.11 16.40
CA LEU A 36 -17.54 -9.98 15.19
C LEU A 36 -17.39 -8.53 14.77
N HIS A 37 -16.16 -8.09 14.57
CA HIS A 37 -15.86 -6.79 13.99
C HIS A 37 -16.00 -6.84 12.46
N PHE A 38 -16.92 -6.04 11.91
CA PHE A 38 -17.04 -5.87 10.47
C PHE A 38 -15.90 -4.99 9.93
N ILE A 39 -15.09 -5.54 9.03
CA ILE A 39 -13.96 -4.84 8.41
C ILE A 39 -14.37 -4.25 7.07
N SER A 40 -14.15 -2.95 6.94
CA SER A 40 -14.31 -2.19 5.70
C SER A 40 -13.14 -1.24 5.52
N TRP A 41 -13.03 -0.60 4.36
CA TRP A 41 -12.00 0.40 4.09
C TRP A 41 -12.00 1.57 5.09
N GLU A 42 -13.16 1.90 5.67
CA GLU A 42 -13.30 2.96 6.67
C GLU A 42 -13.01 2.50 8.11
N HIS A 43 -12.76 1.20 8.33
CA HIS A 43 -12.55 0.68 9.67
C HIS A 43 -11.21 1.21 10.24
N PRO A 44 -11.14 1.62 11.53
CA PRO A 44 -9.93 2.18 12.14
C PRO A 44 -8.67 1.30 11.99
N MET A 45 -8.84 -0.03 12.05
CA MET A 45 -7.74 -0.97 11.77
C MET A 45 -7.16 -0.82 10.36
N ILE A 46 -8.00 -0.65 9.34
CA ILE A 46 -7.53 -0.52 7.95
C ILE A 46 -6.90 0.86 7.74
N GLN A 47 -7.56 1.93 8.18
CA GLN A 47 -7.05 3.29 8.08
C GLN A 47 -5.72 3.46 8.83
N GLY A 48 -5.63 2.96 10.06
CA GLY A 48 -4.41 3.01 10.86
C GLY A 48 -3.28 2.15 10.29
N GLY A 49 -3.59 1.00 9.70
CA GLY A 49 -2.60 0.18 8.99
C GLY A 49 -2.03 0.89 7.75
N ILE A 50 -2.87 1.55 6.97
CA ILE A 50 -2.45 2.32 5.80
C ILE A 50 -1.57 3.50 6.24
N ASP A 51 -1.99 4.26 7.25
CA ASP A 51 -1.23 5.41 7.78
C ASP A 51 0.14 4.98 8.29
N LEU A 52 0.20 3.84 8.99
CA LEU A 52 1.46 3.28 9.47
C LEU A 52 2.41 2.93 8.30
N LEU A 53 1.92 2.20 7.30
CA LEU A 53 2.71 1.83 6.12
C LEU A 53 3.23 3.05 5.35
N LEU A 54 2.40 4.09 5.22
CA LEU A 54 2.79 5.34 4.53
C LEU A 54 3.81 6.16 5.35
N THR A 55 3.79 6.04 6.68
CA THR A 55 4.65 6.83 7.58
C THR A 55 6.00 6.16 7.85
N GLU A 56 6.06 4.83 7.93
CA GLU A 56 7.26 4.10 8.35
C GLU A 56 8.40 4.09 7.31
N GLY A 57 8.14 4.51 6.06
CA GLY A 57 9.16 4.56 5.01
C GLY A 57 9.70 3.19 4.57
N VAL A 58 9.10 2.11 5.07
CA VAL A 58 9.40 0.73 4.69
C VAL A 58 8.86 0.46 3.29
N GLY A 59 9.64 -0.21 2.44
CA GLY A 59 9.26 -0.49 1.05
C GLY A 59 9.50 0.66 0.07
N THR A 60 10.22 1.71 0.47
CA THR A 60 10.57 2.85 -0.39
C THR A 60 11.63 2.54 -1.45
N THR A 61 12.44 1.50 -1.23
CA THR A 61 13.42 1.02 -2.21
C THR A 61 13.42 -0.51 -2.24
N ALA A 62 13.47 -1.08 -3.44
CA ALA A 62 13.55 -2.51 -3.67
C ALA A 62 14.42 -2.79 -4.91
N VAL A 63 14.98 -4.00 -4.97
CA VAL A 63 15.72 -4.50 -6.14
C VAL A 63 15.13 -5.85 -6.51
N SER A 64 14.80 -6.03 -7.78
CA SER A 64 14.18 -7.24 -8.30
C SER A 64 14.85 -7.69 -9.61
N LEU A 65 14.72 -8.98 -9.92
CA LEU A 65 15.20 -9.58 -11.17
C LEU A 65 14.02 -9.85 -12.09
N LEU A 66 13.91 -9.07 -13.17
CA LEU A 66 12.90 -9.29 -14.19
C LEU A 66 13.33 -10.42 -15.14
N LYS A 67 12.65 -11.57 -15.06
CA LYS A 67 12.83 -12.67 -16.01
C LYS A 67 11.92 -12.46 -17.23
N ASN A 68 12.40 -11.73 -18.22
CA ASN A 68 11.69 -11.53 -19.48
C ASN A 68 12.58 -11.85 -20.69
N LYS A 69 12.17 -12.84 -21.52
CA LYS A 69 12.91 -13.27 -22.72
C LYS A 69 12.88 -12.23 -23.86
N ALA A 70 11.97 -11.26 -23.81
CA ALA A 70 11.86 -10.20 -24.81
C ALA A 70 12.85 -9.05 -24.58
N LEU A 71 13.48 -8.96 -23.40
CA LEU A 71 14.45 -7.92 -23.08
C LEU A 71 15.88 -8.39 -23.34
N PRO A 72 16.76 -7.52 -23.89
CA PRO A 72 18.18 -7.81 -24.00
C PRO A 72 18.81 -8.13 -22.65
N VAL A 73 19.80 -9.02 -22.66
CA VAL A 73 20.61 -9.33 -21.46
C VAL A 73 21.30 -8.06 -20.98
N GLY A 74 21.31 -7.84 -19.66
CA GLY A 74 21.93 -6.66 -19.05
C GLY A 74 21.06 -5.40 -19.11
N THR A 75 19.77 -5.51 -19.44
CA THR A 75 18.84 -4.38 -19.35
C THR A 75 18.69 -3.93 -17.89
N LEU A 76 19.01 -2.66 -17.63
CA LEU A 76 18.73 -2.01 -16.36
C LEU A 76 17.44 -1.20 -16.50
N LEU A 77 16.54 -1.40 -15.54
CA LEU A 77 15.31 -0.61 -15.41
C LEU A 77 15.34 0.13 -14.07
N LEU A 78 14.84 1.36 -14.07
CA LEU A 78 14.67 2.17 -12.87
C LEU A 78 13.19 2.50 -12.72
N GLU A 79 12.58 1.98 -11.66
CA GLU A 79 11.19 2.28 -11.31
C GLU A 79 11.13 3.36 -10.24
N LEU A 80 10.28 4.36 -10.47
CA LEU A 80 10.10 5.52 -9.62
C LEU A 80 8.60 5.73 -9.41
N ILE A 81 8.19 5.85 -8.15
CA ILE A 81 6.80 6.14 -7.77
C ILE A 81 6.81 7.52 -7.12
N TYR A 82 6.27 8.51 -7.84
CA TYR A 82 6.12 9.87 -7.36
C TYR A 82 4.72 10.09 -6.79
N VAL A 83 4.60 11.01 -5.85
CA VAL A 83 3.31 11.53 -5.40
C VAL A 83 3.37 13.04 -5.51
N VAL A 84 2.36 13.65 -6.12
CA VAL A 84 2.22 15.09 -6.11
C VAL A 84 1.58 15.49 -4.80
N ASP A 85 2.33 16.24 -4.00
CA ASP A 85 1.82 16.80 -2.75
C ASP A 85 1.56 18.30 -2.91
N ALA A 86 0.44 18.75 -2.36
CA ALA A 86 0.06 20.15 -2.34
C ALA A 86 0.02 20.67 -0.91
N GLN A 87 0.92 21.61 -0.63
CA GLN A 87 1.01 22.27 0.67
C GLN A 87 -0.11 23.31 0.80
N ALA A 88 -1.29 22.87 1.25
CA ALA A 88 -2.44 23.74 1.49
C ALA A 88 -3.12 23.43 2.83
N PRO A 89 -3.75 24.42 3.49
CA PRO A 89 -4.55 24.18 4.69
C PRO A 89 -5.68 23.19 4.41
N LYS A 90 -6.01 22.30 5.36
CA LYS A 90 -7.09 21.30 5.20
C LYS A 90 -8.43 21.91 4.79
N GLN A 91 -8.69 23.15 5.20
CA GLN A 91 -9.91 23.90 4.87
C GLN A 91 -10.03 24.24 3.39
N SER A 92 -8.93 24.23 2.63
CA SER A 92 -8.95 24.50 1.17
C SER A 92 -9.67 23.42 0.38
N GLY A 93 -9.82 22.21 0.94
CA GLY A 93 -10.43 21.07 0.24
C GLY A 93 -9.60 20.54 -0.93
N ILE A 94 -8.34 20.95 -1.10
CA ILE A 94 -7.51 20.61 -2.26
C ILE A 94 -7.38 19.10 -2.47
N GLY A 95 -7.35 18.31 -1.40
CA GLY A 95 -7.24 16.85 -1.47
C GLY A 95 -8.41 16.17 -2.20
N ARG A 96 -9.55 16.86 -2.36
CA ARG A 96 -10.67 16.36 -3.19
C ARG A 96 -10.40 16.45 -4.69
N PHE A 97 -9.53 17.38 -5.10
CA PHE A 97 -9.19 17.62 -6.50
C PHE A 97 -7.81 17.08 -6.86
N LEU A 98 -6.90 17.03 -5.88
CA LEU A 98 -5.57 16.46 -6.00
C LEU A 98 -5.37 15.46 -4.85
N PRO A 99 -5.99 14.27 -4.93
CA PRO A 99 -5.67 13.19 -4.02
C PRO A 99 -4.22 12.74 -4.23
N ALA A 100 -3.62 12.12 -3.21
CA ALA A 100 -2.26 11.58 -3.23
C ALA A 100 -2.13 10.41 -4.22
N THR A 101 -2.19 10.72 -5.52
CA THR A 101 -2.25 9.76 -6.60
C THR A 101 -0.83 9.40 -7.01
N PRO A 102 -0.43 8.12 -6.93
CA PRO A 102 0.90 7.72 -7.33
C PRO A 102 1.09 7.86 -8.85
N ILE A 103 2.20 8.47 -9.24
CA ILE A 103 2.66 8.61 -10.63
C ILE A 103 3.85 7.68 -10.81
N ARG A 104 3.64 6.59 -11.54
CA ARG A 104 4.65 5.56 -11.80
C ARG A 104 5.42 5.85 -13.10
N VAL A 105 6.74 5.88 -12.99
CA VAL A 105 7.67 6.04 -14.12
C VAL A 105 8.63 4.86 -14.13
N LEU A 106 8.80 4.22 -15.28
CA LEU A 106 9.71 3.09 -15.46
C LEU A 106 10.69 3.40 -16.58
N LEU A 107 11.93 3.72 -16.23
CA LEU A 107 12.93 4.18 -17.20
C LEU A 107 13.85 3.04 -17.63
N ASP A 108 14.16 2.98 -18.92
CA ASP A 108 15.29 2.21 -19.45
C ASP A 108 16.60 3.02 -19.38
N GLY A 109 17.73 2.39 -19.74
CA GLY A 109 19.04 3.05 -19.78
C GLY A 109 19.17 4.22 -20.78
N LYS A 110 18.16 4.47 -21.62
CA LYS A 110 18.08 5.60 -22.55
C LYS A 110 17.11 6.69 -22.07
N GLY A 111 16.42 6.48 -20.95
CA GLY A 111 15.44 7.40 -20.40
C GLY A 111 14.04 7.28 -21.02
N ASN A 112 13.74 6.21 -21.76
CA ASN A 112 12.38 5.97 -22.27
C ASN A 112 11.49 5.49 -21.12
N ASN A 113 10.28 6.05 -21.01
CA ASN A 113 9.30 5.59 -20.03
C ASN A 113 8.48 4.40 -20.57
N LEU A 114 8.61 3.25 -19.90
CA LEU A 114 7.96 1.97 -20.22
C LEU A 114 6.79 1.64 -19.29
N SER A 115 6.39 2.56 -18.38
CA SER A 115 5.39 2.26 -17.33
C SER A 115 4.00 1.91 -17.86
N SER A 116 3.67 2.31 -19.10
CA SER A 116 2.42 1.93 -19.78
C SER A 116 2.48 0.56 -20.48
N ASN A 117 3.67 0.01 -20.70
CA ASN A 117 3.88 -1.27 -21.38
C ASN A 117 4.18 -2.42 -20.43
N VAL A 118 4.59 -2.10 -19.19
CA VAL A 118 4.97 -3.08 -18.17
C VAL A 118 4.13 -2.82 -16.94
N GLU A 119 3.28 -3.77 -16.57
CA GLU A 119 2.46 -3.72 -15.36
C GLU A 119 3.32 -3.66 -14.08
N PHE A 120 2.73 -3.21 -12.97
CA PHE A 120 3.44 -3.06 -11.70
C PHE A 120 3.85 -4.41 -11.11
N GLU A 121 2.94 -5.37 -11.18
CA GLU A 121 3.10 -6.73 -10.65
C GLU A 121 4.22 -7.48 -11.38
N ALA A 122 4.54 -7.12 -12.62
CA ALA A 122 5.61 -7.75 -13.39
C ALA A 122 7.01 -7.50 -12.81
N LEU A 123 7.19 -6.45 -12.01
CA LEU A 123 8.47 -6.07 -11.40
C LEU A 123 8.55 -6.40 -9.91
N THR A 124 7.44 -6.82 -9.30
CA THR A 124 7.39 -7.13 -7.87
C THR A 124 8.20 -8.42 -7.58
N VAL A 125 8.92 -8.42 -6.45
CA VAL A 125 9.79 -9.52 -6.02
C VAL A 125 8.97 -10.81 -5.88
N SER A 126 9.29 -11.81 -6.71
CA SER A 126 8.83 -13.20 -6.58
C SER A 126 9.66 -13.99 -5.58
#